data_AF-A0A924V379-F1
#
_entry.id   AF-A0A924V379-F1
#
_cell.length_a   1.000
_cell.length_b   1.000
_cell.length_c   1.000
_cell.angle_alpha   90.00
_cell.angle_beta   90.00
_cell.angle_gamma   90.00
#
_symmetry.space_group_name_H-M   'P 1'
#
loop_
_entity.id
_entity.type
_entity.pdbx_description
1 polymer ?
#
loop_
_entity_poly.entity_id
_entity_poly.type
_entity_poly.pdbx_seq_one_letter_code
_entity_poly.pdbx_strand_id
1 'polypeptide(L)'
;MLFPEILQGGRQFSPVQSMLLPWLCILLIFTQFQFRFSILSELQQLSLFLHHGCLDQLPNSSTSQATLAALVCGKNFESFSDRQLYSATGLIHLFVVSGSHLILIQKILTQISQFFFNKFFVGGLVVLLFLYAAMCLFNPPVTRSFIFLLISLGLHGNHQHWPKHYILLLAGLSTISLNYQWVNSLSLQMSWLAALVLEIYAEKFKSFSIFFRQIIFYTSFTFCFLGLGFPQISTIVICVLVTPLLEYILFPFALLTVIFHPLEPLFSYLLISLNKSLAAFEFFSRPSYLEISTVSFLNWALIFLCHFILFFRKPRS
;
A
#
# COMPACT_ATOMS: atom_id res chain seq x y z
N MET A 1 0.25 0.78 16.00
CA MET A 1 -0.78 1.14 16.99
C MET A 1 -1.98 1.61 16.19
N LEU A 2 -2.92 0.69 15.95
CA LEU A 2 -4.10 0.83 15.11
C LEU A 2 -5.25 0.39 16.02
N PHE A 3 -6.16 1.32 16.34
CA PHE A 3 -7.25 1.19 17.33
C PHE A 3 -6.78 0.88 18.76
N PRO A 4 -6.72 1.87 19.68
CA PRO A 4 -6.75 1.55 21.10
C PRO A 4 -8.18 1.10 21.44
N GLU A 5 -8.28 -0.14 21.93
CA GLU A 5 -9.24 -0.58 22.95
C GLU A 5 -10.62 0.09 22.95
N ILE A 6 -11.49 -0.30 22.02
CA ILE A 6 -12.94 -0.27 22.25
C ILE A 6 -13.48 -1.57 21.65
N LEU A 7 -14.34 -2.27 22.40
CA LEU A 7 -15.14 -3.47 22.03
C LEU A 7 -14.72 -4.80 22.69
N GLN A 8 -14.90 -4.88 24.01
CA GLN A 8 -15.40 -6.11 24.62
C GLN A 8 -16.92 -6.17 24.37
N GLY A 9 -17.39 -7.09 23.52
CA GLY A 9 -18.84 -7.33 23.33
C GLY A 9 -19.36 -7.54 21.89
N GLY A 10 -18.53 -7.97 20.94
CA GLY A 10 -18.98 -8.32 19.57
C GLY A 10 -19.35 -9.81 19.42
N ARG A 11 -20.23 -10.14 18.46
CA ARG A 11 -20.55 -11.53 18.10
C ARG A 11 -19.27 -12.26 17.64
N GLN A 12 -18.95 -13.39 18.28
CA GLN A 12 -17.78 -14.20 17.97
C GLN A 12 -17.85 -14.78 16.55
N PHE A 13 -16.67 -14.85 15.93
CA PHE A 13 -16.40 -15.44 14.63
C PHE A 13 -16.95 -16.87 14.54
N SER A 14 -17.91 -17.11 13.63
CA SER A 14 -18.42 -18.45 13.30
C SER A 14 -17.52 -19.09 12.23
N PRO A 15 -16.82 -20.20 12.53
CA PRO A 15 -15.86 -20.80 11.60
C PRO A 15 -16.51 -21.29 10.30
N VAL A 16 -17.79 -21.70 10.32
CA VAL A 16 -18.46 -22.28 9.15
C VAL A 16 -18.80 -21.23 8.09
N GLN A 17 -19.31 -20.05 8.48
CA GLN A 17 -19.57 -18.95 7.53
C GLN A 17 -18.26 -18.33 7.00
N SER A 18 -17.17 -18.46 7.77
CA SER A 18 -15.86 -17.92 7.41
C SER A 18 -15.10 -18.73 6.34
N MET A 19 -15.47 -19.97 6.05
CA MET A 19 -14.77 -20.71 5.00
C MET A 19 -15.36 -20.43 3.61
N LEU A 20 -16.63 -20.02 3.51
CA LEU A 20 -17.32 -19.86 2.22
C LEU A 20 -16.74 -18.70 1.37
N LEU A 21 -16.43 -17.57 2.01
CA LEU A 21 -16.05 -16.34 1.29
C LEU A 21 -14.69 -16.44 0.56
N PRO A 22 -13.61 -17.00 1.15
CA PRO A 22 -12.37 -17.24 0.43
C PRO A 22 -12.54 -18.23 -0.73
N TRP A 23 -13.34 -19.28 -0.54
CA TRP A 23 -13.66 -20.24 -1.61
C TRP A 23 -14.43 -19.58 -2.77
N LEU A 24 -15.37 -18.70 -2.47
CA LEU A 24 -16.06 -17.88 -3.49
C LEU A 24 -15.07 -16.99 -4.24
N CYS A 25 -14.15 -16.31 -3.56
CA CYS A 25 -13.11 -15.53 -4.24
C CYS A 25 -12.23 -16.42 -5.12
N ILE A 26 -11.83 -17.60 -4.65
CA ILE A 26 -11.01 -18.54 -5.46
C ILE A 26 -11.78 -19.00 -6.71
N LEU A 27 -13.07 -19.33 -6.58
CA LEU A 27 -13.92 -19.67 -7.71
C LEU A 27 -14.07 -18.50 -8.70
N LEU A 28 -14.23 -17.28 -8.19
CA LEU A 28 -14.28 -16.06 -9.01
C LEU A 28 -12.97 -15.82 -9.76
N ILE A 29 -11.82 -15.99 -9.10
CA ILE A 29 -10.50 -15.88 -9.75
C ILE A 29 -10.38 -16.94 -10.86
N PHE A 30 -10.77 -18.19 -10.58
CA PHE A 30 -10.71 -19.27 -11.57
C PHE A 30 -11.60 -18.97 -12.78
N THR A 31 -12.85 -18.55 -12.55
CA THR A 31 -13.77 -18.18 -13.63
C THR A 31 -13.27 -16.98 -14.44
N GLN A 32 -12.73 -15.94 -13.79
CA GLN A 32 -12.11 -14.82 -14.48
C GLN A 32 -10.91 -15.22 -15.33
N PHE A 33 -10.10 -16.17 -14.88
CA PHE A 33 -8.97 -16.65 -15.67
C PHE A 33 -9.43 -17.36 -16.96
N GLN A 34 -10.55 -18.09 -16.89
CA GLN A 34 -11.16 -18.74 -18.06
C GLN A 34 -11.77 -17.73 -19.03
N PHE A 35 -12.54 -16.77 -18.52
CA PHE A 35 -13.27 -15.79 -19.36
C PHE A 35 -12.47 -14.52 -19.69
N ARG A 36 -11.28 -14.34 -19.10
CA ARG A 36 -10.41 -13.15 -19.24
C ARG A 36 -11.14 -11.82 -19.03
N PHE A 37 -12.10 -11.81 -18.10
CA PHE A 37 -12.90 -10.64 -17.78
C PHE A 37 -12.26 -9.82 -16.63
N SER A 38 -12.36 -8.49 -16.70
CA SER A 38 -11.87 -7.57 -15.67
C SER A 38 -12.99 -6.61 -15.29
N ILE A 39 -13.40 -6.57 -14.02
CA ILE A 39 -14.44 -5.64 -13.55
C ILE A 39 -13.93 -4.19 -13.64
N LEU A 40 -12.61 -4.01 -13.52
CA LEU A 40 -11.97 -2.70 -13.58
C LEU A 40 -12.09 -2.01 -14.95
N SER A 41 -12.33 -2.75 -16.04
CA SER A 41 -12.41 -2.14 -17.38
C SER A 41 -13.61 -1.20 -17.49
N GLU A 42 -14.71 -1.48 -16.81
CA GLU A 42 -15.90 -0.63 -16.79
C GLU A 42 -15.65 0.70 -16.06
N LEU A 43 -14.75 0.71 -15.08
CA LEU A 43 -14.39 1.91 -14.31
C LEU A 43 -13.22 2.69 -14.92
N GLN A 44 -12.65 2.21 -16.03
CA GLN A 44 -11.44 2.77 -16.62
C GLN A 44 -11.64 4.19 -17.15
N GLN A 45 -12.78 4.49 -17.78
CA GLN A 45 -13.05 5.84 -18.30
C GLN A 45 -13.15 6.87 -17.17
N LEU A 46 -13.84 6.50 -16.08
CA LEU A 46 -13.97 7.34 -14.90
C LEU A 46 -12.61 7.56 -14.22
N SER A 47 -11.79 6.50 -14.09
CA SER A 47 -10.47 6.61 -13.47
C SER A 47 -9.52 7.47 -14.29
N LEU A 48 -9.54 7.36 -15.63
CA LEU A 48 -8.75 8.21 -16.52
C LEU A 48 -9.15 9.68 -16.40
N PHE A 49 -10.45 9.97 -16.40
CA PHE A 49 -10.96 11.34 -16.22
C PHE A 49 -10.48 11.94 -14.89
N LEU A 50 -10.61 11.21 -13.78
CA LEU A 50 -10.17 11.67 -12.47
C LEU A 50 -8.65 11.77 -12.36
N HIS A 51 -7.90 10.87 -13.00
CA HIS A 51 -6.44 10.91 -13.05
C HIS A 51 -5.94 12.16 -13.79
N HIS A 52 -6.50 12.47 -14.95
CA HIS A 52 -6.17 13.70 -15.67
C HIS A 52 -6.52 14.94 -14.85
N GLY A 53 -7.71 14.97 -14.22
CA GLY A 53 -8.07 16.06 -13.31
C GLY A 53 -7.09 16.22 -12.13
N CYS A 54 -6.55 15.12 -11.60
CA CYS A 54 -5.50 15.16 -10.56
C CYS A 54 -4.21 15.79 -11.08
N LEU A 55 -3.77 15.39 -12.28
CA LEU A 55 -2.55 15.91 -12.91
C LEU A 55 -2.67 17.40 -13.25
N ASP A 56 -3.84 17.84 -13.72
CA ASP A 56 -4.10 19.23 -14.09
C ASP A 56 -4.12 20.18 -12.88
N GLN A 57 -4.35 19.64 -11.67
CA GLN A 57 -4.31 20.40 -10.41
C GLN A 57 -2.90 20.51 -9.81
N LEU A 58 -1.89 19.87 -10.39
CA LEU A 58 -0.52 19.96 -9.86
C LEU A 58 0.07 21.34 -10.14
N PRO A 59 0.89 21.89 -9.22
CA PRO A 59 1.61 23.13 -9.50
C PRO A 59 2.57 22.95 -10.68
N ASN A 60 2.65 23.98 -11.53
CA ASN A 60 3.48 24.02 -12.72
C ASN A 60 4.96 24.33 -12.39
N SER A 61 5.59 23.48 -11.58
CA SER A 61 7.03 23.56 -11.29
C SER A 61 7.76 22.34 -11.83
N SER A 62 8.72 22.58 -12.72
CA SER A 62 9.45 21.50 -13.41
C SER A 62 10.21 20.56 -12.47
N THR A 63 10.58 21.04 -11.27
CA THR A 63 11.41 20.27 -10.33
C THR A 63 10.62 19.29 -9.46
N SER A 64 9.41 19.66 -9.01
CA SER A 64 8.63 18.83 -8.09
C SER A 64 7.44 18.13 -8.74
N GLN A 65 7.00 18.56 -9.93
CA GLN A 65 5.83 18.02 -10.62
C GLN A 65 5.90 16.51 -10.82
N ALA A 66 7.04 15.94 -11.25
CA ALA A 66 7.18 14.50 -11.45
C ALA A 66 7.00 13.72 -10.12
N THR A 67 7.54 14.25 -9.02
CA THR A 67 7.44 13.63 -7.71
C THR A 67 6.04 13.79 -7.10
N LEU A 68 5.41 14.96 -7.28
CA LEU A 68 4.03 15.19 -6.85
C LEU A 68 3.05 14.30 -7.63
N ALA A 69 3.23 14.18 -8.94
CA ALA A 69 2.43 13.30 -9.77
C ALA A 69 2.56 11.82 -9.34
N ALA A 70 3.77 11.39 -8.98
CA ALA A 70 4.01 10.05 -8.46
C ALA A 70 3.39 9.80 -7.09
N LEU A 71 3.58 10.73 -6.14
CA LEU A 71 3.12 10.58 -4.76
C LEU A 71 1.61 10.72 -4.60
N VAL A 72 0.99 11.68 -5.32
CA VAL A 72 -0.43 12.05 -5.14
C VAL A 72 -1.34 11.38 -6.16
N CYS A 73 -0.95 11.40 -7.45
CA CYS A 73 -1.79 10.89 -8.54
C CYS A 73 -1.40 9.48 -9.00
N GLY A 74 -0.30 8.90 -8.49
CA GLY A 74 0.15 7.56 -8.89
C GLY A 74 0.77 7.47 -10.28
N LYS A 75 1.25 8.59 -10.84
CA LYS A 75 1.96 8.60 -12.12
C LYS A 75 3.37 8.00 -11.97
N ASN A 76 3.76 7.09 -12.86
CA ASN A 76 5.13 6.58 -12.84
C ASN A 76 6.14 7.65 -13.30
N PHE A 77 7.38 7.60 -12.78
CA PHE A 77 8.45 8.47 -13.24
C PHE A 77 8.81 8.18 -14.70
N GLU A 78 8.72 9.22 -15.54
CA GLU A 78 9.13 9.18 -16.96
C GLU A 78 10.61 9.53 -17.12
N SER A 79 11.14 10.39 -16.25
CA SER A 79 12.55 10.79 -16.24
C SER A 79 13.44 9.62 -15.81
N PHE A 80 14.43 9.31 -16.66
CA PHE A 80 15.40 8.26 -16.37
C PHE A 80 16.22 8.56 -15.11
N SER A 81 16.59 9.83 -14.90
CA SER A 81 17.38 10.27 -13.74
C SER A 81 16.68 10.02 -12.40
N ASP A 82 15.41 10.40 -12.28
CA ASP A 82 14.67 10.26 -11.02
C ASP A 82 14.31 8.80 -10.77
N ARG A 83 13.92 8.09 -11.84
CA ARG A 83 13.71 6.65 -11.77
C ARG A 83 14.98 5.92 -11.33
N GLN A 84 16.14 6.28 -11.86
CA GLN A 84 17.40 5.64 -11.50
C GLN A 84 17.78 5.93 -10.04
N LEU A 85 17.65 7.18 -9.58
CA LEU A 85 17.97 7.56 -8.19
C LEU A 85 17.07 6.83 -7.17
N TYR A 86 15.75 6.87 -7.36
CA TYR A 86 14.82 6.21 -6.46
C TYR A 86 14.81 4.69 -6.60
N SER A 87 15.11 4.17 -7.79
CA SER A 87 15.37 2.75 -7.95
C SER A 87 16.62 2.38 -7.18
N ALA A 88 17.79 2.97 -7.45
CA ALA A 88 19.06 2.59 -6.82
C ALA A 88 19.04 2.64 -5.27
N THR A 89 18.28 3.56 -4.70
CA THR A 89 18.08 3.69 -3.24
C THR A 89 17.07 2.70 -2.66
N GLY A 90 16.33 1.99 -3.51
CA GLY A 90 15.22 1.12 -3.14
C GLY A 90 13.94 1.87 -2.81
N LEU A 91 13.88 3.21 -2.91
CA LEU A 91 12.73 4.03 -2.47
C LEU A 91 11.59 4.12 -3.48
N ILE A 92 11.80 3.67 -4.73
CA ILE A 92 10.82 3.80 -5.82
C ILE A 92 9.42 3.23 -5.49
N HIS A 93 9.37 2.15 -4.70
CA HIS A 93 8.12 1.52 -4.27
C HIS A 93 7.33 2.31 -3.21
N LEU A 94 7.97 3.31 -2.58
CA LEU A 94 7.32 4.25 -1.66
C LEU A 94 6.84 5.49 -2.40
N PHE A 95 7.55 5.91 -3.45
CA PHE A 95 7.17 7.07 -4.26
C PHE A 95 6.00 6.78 -5.20
N VAL A 96 5.97 5.61 -5.84
CA VAL A 96 4.82 5.19 -6.63
C VAL A 96 3.73 4.75 -5.66
N VAL A 97 2.55 5.40 -5.71
CA VAL A 97 1.45 5.26 -4.73
C VAL A 97 1.37 3.84 -4.15
N SER A 98 1.68 3.76 -2.87
CA SER A 98 1.65 2.53 -2.10
C SER A 98 0.29 2.39 -1.39
N GLY A 99 -0.03 1.17 -0.96
CA GLY A 99 -1.23 0.93 -0.17
C GLY A 99 -1.21 1.65 1.21
N SER A 100 -0.04 2.11 1.67
CA SER A 100 0.10 2.86 2.93
C SER A 100 -0.40 4.30 2.82
N HIS A 101 -0.29 4.93 1.63
CA HIS A 101 -0.84 6.27 1.38
C HIS A 101 -2.35 6.33 1.64
N LEU A 102 -3.10 5.35 1.12
CA LEU A 102 -4.56 5.28 1.34
C LEU A 102 -4.91 5.09 2.82
N ILE A 103 -4.17 4.24 3.54
CA ILE A 103 -4.38 4.00 4.98
C ILE A 103 -4.06 5.26 5.78
N LEU A 104 -3.01 6.00 5.40
CA LEU A 104 -2.64 7.25 6.03
C LEU A 104 -3.69 8.34 5.79
N ILE A 105 -4.18 8.49 4.56
CA ILE A 105 -5.30 9.39 4.22
C ILE A 105 -6.52 9.05 5.09
N GLN A 106 -6.90 7.77 5.16
CA GLN A 106 -8.01 7.34 5.99
C GLN A 106 -7.80 7.72 7.46
N LYS A 107 -6.59 7.54 8.01
CA LYS A 107 -6.26 7.90 9.39
C LYS A 107 -6.41 9.40 9.64
N ILE A 108 -5.87 10.22 8.75
CA ILE A 108 -5.97 11.68 8.84
C ILE A 108 -7.44 12.10 8.80
N LEU A 109 -8.20 11.59 7.83
CA LEU A 109 -9.62 11.92 7.68
C LEU A 109 -10.48 11.43 8.85
N THR A 110 -10.19 10.26 9.41
CA THR A 110 -10.91 9.73 10.59
C THR A 110 -10.60 10.56 11.84
N GLN A 111 -9.35 11.02 12.00
CA GLN A 111 -9.00 11.90 13.12
C GLN A 111 -9.70 13.26 13.01
N ILE A 112 -9.82 13.81 11.79
CA ILE A 112 -10.60 15.01 11.52
C ILE A 112 -12.09 14.74 11.81
N SER A 113 -12.64 13.60 11.38
CA SER A 113 -14.05 13.29 11.57
C SER A 113 -14.48 13.15 13.03
N GLN A 114 -13.61 12.59 13.87
CA GLN A 114 -13.84 12.48 15.31
C GLN A 114 -14.00 13.85 15.97
N PHE A 115 -13.36 14.88 15.42
CA PHE A 115 -13.54 16.26 15.86
C PHE A 115 -14.90 16.84 15.44
N PHE A 116 -15.45 16.42 14.30
CA PHE A 116 -16.68 16.97 13.72
C PHE A 116 -17.95 16.10 13.94
N PHE A 117 -17.90 15.07 14.80
CA PHE A 117 -19.02 14.27 15.36
C PHE A 117 -20.22 14.00 14.42
N ASN A 118 -20.03 13.36 13.25
CA ASN A 118 -21.19 13.02 12.42
C ASN A 118 -21.11 11.65 11.72
N LYS A 119 -22.17 10.85 11.84
CA LYS A 119 -22.31 9.51 11.21
C LYS A 119 -22.34 9.59 9.67
N PHE A 120 -22.78 10.71 9.10
CA PHE A 120 -22.71 10.97 7.65
C PHE A 120 -21.28 11.00 7.11
N PHE A 121 -20.27 11.20 7.98
CA PHE A 121 -18.88 11.29 7.58
C PHE A 121 -18.31 9.95 7.10
N VAL A 122 -18.84 8.80 7.56
CA VAL A 122 -18.33 7.49 7.14
C VAL A 122 -18.62 7.24 5.65
N GLY A 123 -19.82 7.57 5.18
CA GLY A 123 -20.16 7.48 3.76
C GLY A 123 -19.29 8.41 2.90
N GLY A 124 -19.15 9.66 3.33
CA GLY A 124 -18.27 10.63 2.66
C GLY A 124 -16.80 10.18 2.61
N LEU A 125 -16.29 9.60 3.69
CA LEU A 125 -14.94 9.02 3.76
C LEU A 125 -14.75 7.91 2.73
N VAL A 126 -15.70 6.98 2.62
CA VAL A 126 -15.63 5.88 1.65
C VAL A 126 -15.64 6.42 0.22
N VAL A 127 -16.49 7.39 -0.07
CA VAL A 127 -16.54 8.05 -1.39
C VAL A 127 -15.22 8.75 -1.69
N LEU A 128 -14.64 9.48 -0.74
CA LEU A 128 -13.37 10.17 -0.92
C LEU A 128 -12.21 9.19 -1.15
N LEU A 129 -12.16 8.08 -0.42
CA LEU A 129 -11.17 7.02 -0.62
C LEU A 129 -11.34 6.32 -1.98
N PHE A 130 -12.58 6.14 -2.43
CA PHE A 130 -12.87 5.61 -3.76
C PHE A 130 -12.40 6.58 -4.86
N LEU A 131 -12.66 7.87 -4.72
CA LEU A 131 -12.19 8.90 -5.65
C LEU A 131 -10.66 8.92 -5.71
N TYR A 132 -9.98 8.85 -4.56
CA TYR A 132 -8.52 8.74 -4.52
C TYR A 132 -8.01 7.48 -5.21
N ALA A 133 -8.65 6.33 -4.98
CA ALA A 133 -8.29 5.09 -5.67
C ALA A 133 -8.47 5.20 -7.18
N ALA A 134 -9.53 5.87 -7.65
CA ALA A 134 -9.78 6.12 -9.05
C ALA A 134 -8.77 7.11 -9.67
N MET A 135 -8.41 8.19 -8.95
CA MET A 135 -7.33 9.11 -9.35
C MET A 135 -5.98 8.38 -9.51
N CYS A 136 -5.74 7.35 -8.70
CA CYS A 136 -4.56 6.49 -8.80
C CYS A 136 -4.73 5.34 -9.81
N LEU A 137 -5.68 5.44 -10.75
CA LEU A 137 -5.98 4.42 -11.77
C LEU A 137 -6.24 3.01 -11.20
N PHE A 138 -6.80 2.94 -9.99
CA PHE A 138 -7.02 1.69 -9.26
C PHE A 138 -5.77 0.79 -9.19
N ASN A 139 -4.58 1.41 -9.01
CA ASN A 139 -3.32 0.69 -8.87
C ASN A 139 -3.47 -0.47 -7.84
N PRO A 140 -3.08 -1.72 -8.17
CA PRO A 140 -3.28 -2.90 -7.31
C PRO A 140 -3.06 -2.72 -5.79
N PRO A 141 -1.94 -2.11 -5.31
CA PRO A 141 -1.73 -1.88 -3.89
C PRO A 141 -2.78 -0.95 -3.24
N VAL A 142 -3.29 0.05 -3.97
CA VAL A 142 -4.33 0.98 -3.51
C VAL A 142 -5.67 0.26 -3.44
N THR A 143 -6.03 -0.48 -4.49
CA THR A 143 -7.26 -1.27 -4.57
C THR A 143 -7.33 -2.29 -3.43
N ARG A 144 -6.22 -2.98 -3.13
CA ARG A 144 -6.12 -3.92 -1.99
C ARG A 144 -6.37 -3.23 -0.66
N SER A 145 -5.72 -2.09 -0.42
CA SER A 145 -5.96 -1.32 0.80
C SER A 145 -7.41 -0.84 0.87
N PHE A 146 -8.00 -0.38 -0.23
CA PHE A 146 -9.39 0.07 -0.27
C PHE A 146 -10.37 -1.05 0.08
N ILE A 147 -10.21 -2.23 -0.50
CA ILE A 147 -11.04 -3.40 -0.18
C ILE A 147 -10.87 -3.82 1.29
N PHE A 148 -9.64 -3.82 1.80
CA PHE A 148 -9.39 -4.09 3.22
C PHE A 148 -10.17 -3.13 4.12
N LEU A 149 -10.23 -1.85 3.76
CA LEU A 149 -11.01 -0.85 4.49
C LEU A 149 -12.52 -1.08 4.36
N LEU A 150 -13.03 -1.38 3.17
CA LEU A 150 -14.45 -1.70 2.97
C LEU A 150 -14.90 -2.89 3.81
N ILE A 151 -14.13 -3.98 3.81
CA ILE A 151 -14.43 -5.17 4.62
C ILE A 151 -14.38 -4.81 6.10
N SER A 152 -13.35 -4.09 6.54
CA SER A 152 -13.21 -3.69 7.95
C SER A 152 -14.36 -2.81 8.44
N LEU A 153 -14.79 -1.85 7.62
CA LEU A 153 -15.93 -0.96 7.91
C LEU A 153 -17.26 -1.73 7.92
N GLY A 154 -17.48 -2.61 6.95
CA GLY A 154 -18.68 -3.45 6.87
C GLY A 154 -18.81 -4.40 8.07
N LEU A 155 -17.70 -5.03 8.49
CA LEU A 155 -17.67 -5.88 9.68
C LEU A 155 -17.96 -5.08 10.95
N HIS A 156 -17.36 -3.88 11.07
CA HIS A 156 -17.60 -3.00 12.21
C HIS A 156 -19.08 -2.57 12.30
N GLY A 157 -19.70 -2.20 11.17
CA GLY A 157 -21.13 -1.86 11.10
C GLY A 157 -22.05 -3.01 11.52
N ASN A 158 -21.62 -4.25 11.27
CA ASN A 158 -22.35 -5.45 11.67
C ASN A 158 -21.96 -5.99 13.06
N HIS A 159 -21.12 -5.27 13.81
CA HIS A 159 -20.56 -5.69 15.11
C HIS A 159 -19.86 -7.06 15.08
N GLN A 160 -19.31 -7.45 13.91
CA GLN A 160 -18.56 -8.67 13.71
C GLN A 160 -17.07 -8.40 13.82
N HIS A 161 -16.34 -9.30 14.48
CA HIS A 161 -14.89 -9.17 14.66
C HIS A 161 -14.20 -10.37 14.02
N TRP A 162 -13.54 -10.13 12.90
CA TRP A 162 -12.75 -11.14 12.20
C TRP A 162 -11.26 -10.90 12.46
N PRO A 163 -10.44 -11.97 12.52
CA PRO A 163 -9.00 -11.82 12.62
C PRO A 163 -8.42 -11.01 11.46
N LYS A 164 -7.49 -10.10 11.73
CA LYS A 164 -6.92 -9.21 10.71
C LYS A 164 -6.24 -9.97 9.57
N HIS A 165 -5.53 -11.05 9.87
CA HIS A 165 -4.91 -11.91 8.86
C HIS A 165 -5.93 -12.47 7.86
N TYR A 166 -7.14 -12.78 8.33
CA TYR A 166 -8.22 -13.29 7.51
C TYR A 166 -8.84 -12.17 6.63
N ILE A 167 -9.00 -10.96 7.18
CA ILE A 167 -9.41 -9.78 6.39
C ILE A 167 -8.35 -9.46 5.32
N LEU A 168 -7.06 -9.57 5.64
CA LEU A 168 -5.96 -9.40 4.68
C LEU A 168 -6.01 -10.45 3.58
N LEU A 169 -6.35 -11.71 3.90
CA LEU A 169 -6.53 -12.77 2.90
C LEU A 169 -7.65 -12.40 1.92
N LEU A 170 -8.82 -12.05 2.46
CA LEU A 170 -9.99 -11.67 1.67
C LEU A 170 -9.74 -10.43 0.83
N ALA A 171 -9.07 -9.41 1.37
CA ALA A 171 -8.74 -8.21 0.63
C ALA A 171 -7.85 -8.52 -0.57
N GLY A 172 -6.81 -9.35 -0.38
CA GLY A 172 -5.93 -9.76 -1.47
C GLY A 172 -6.64 -10.61 -2.53
N LEU A 173 -7.39 -11.62 -2.12
CA LEU A 173 -8.17 -12.47 -3.05
C LEU A 173 -9.23 -11.67 -3.81
N SER A 174 -9.96 -10.80 -3.13
CA SER A 174 -10.94 -9.92 -3.76
C SER A 174 -10.28 -8.95 -4.75
N THR A 175 -9.07 -8.46 -4.45
CA THR A 175 -8.31 -7.61 -5.38
C THR A 175 -7.99 -8.35 -6.68
N ILE A 176 -7.49 -9.59 -6.58
CA ILE A 176 -7.24 -10.43 -7.76
C ILE A 176 -8.54 -10.71 -8.51
N SER A 177 -9.63 -10.91 -7.77
CA SER A 177 -10.98 -11.11 -8.33
C SER A 177 -11.53 -9.87 -9.04
N LEU A 178 -10.85 -8.72 -9.05
CA LEU A 178 -11.24 -7.57 -9.88
C LEU A 178 -10.49 -7.52 -11.22
N ASN A 179 -9.26 -8.07 -11.25
CA ASN A 179 -8.44 -8.14 -12.46
C ASN A 179 -7.45 -9.31 -12.37
N TYR A 180 -7.65 -10.32 -13.21
CA TYR A 180 -6.85 -11.55 -13.24
C TYR A 180 -5.35 -11.31 -13.55
N GLN A 181 -5.01 -10.22 -14.25
CA GLN A 181 -3.63 -9.91 -14.61
C GLN A 181 -2.78 -9.55 -13.38
N TRP A 182 -3.42 -9.13 -12.30
CA TRP A 182 -2.73 -8.73 -11.07
C TRP A 182 -2.10 -9.89 -10.30
N VAL A 183 -2.35 -11.15 -10.68
CA VAL A 183 -1.59 -12.31 -10.16
C VAL A 183 -0.09 -12.12 -10.40
N ASN A 184 0.29 -11.53 -11.53
CA ASN A 184 1.70 -11.29 -11.90
C ASN A 184 2.19 -9.88 -11.48
N SER A 185 1.37 -9.11 -10.78
CA SER A 185 1.74 -7.76 -10.36
C SER A 185 2.65 -7.78 -9.15
N LEU A 186 3.92 -7.40 -9.33
CA LEU A 186 4.87 -7.26 -8.23
C LEU A 186 4.40 -6.23 -7.19
N SER A 187 3.74 -5.13 -7.60
CA SER A 187 3.27 -4.11 -6.66
C SER A 187 2.15 -4.63 -5.75
N LEU A 188 1.26 -5.49 -6.27
CA LEU A 188 0.26 -6.16 -5.45
C LEU A 188 0.91 -7.10 -4.43
N GLN A 189 1.81 -7.96 -4.90
CA GLN A 189 2.50 -8.95 -4.06
C GLN A 189 3.29 -8.29 -2.95
N MET A 190 4.03 -7.22 -3.27
CA MET A 190 4.76 -6.40 -2.30
C MET A 190 3.81 -5.80 -1.27
N SER A 191 2.74 -5.13 -1.69
CA SER A 191 1.78 -4.52 -0.76
C SER A 191 1.12 -5.55 0.15
N TRP A 192 0.82 -6.74 -0.37
CA TRP A 192 0.23 -7.82 0.42
C TRP A 192 1.22 -8.40 1.43
N LEU A 193 2.44 -8.71 0.99
CA LEU A 193 3.48 -9.21 1.89
C LEU A 193 3.81 -8.18 2.98
N ALA A 194 3.90 -6.90 2.65
CA ALA A 194 4.13 -5.83 3.62
C ALA A 194 3.06 -5.84 4.72
N ALA A 195 1.78 -5.95 4.33
CA ALA A 195 0.68 -5.99 5.27
C ALA A 195 0.72 -7.24 6.18
N LEU A 196 1.05 -8.40 5.63
CA LEU A 196 1.17 -9.65 6.38
C LEU A 196 2.33 -9.63 7.37
N VAL A 197 3.49 -9.17 6.91
CA VAL A 197 4.69 -9.07 7.72
C VAL A 197 4.46 -8.08 8.87
N LEU A 198 3.82 -6.93 8.62
CA LEU A 198 3.44 -5.98 9.67
C LEU A 198 2.49 -6.59 10.70
N GLU A 199 1.54 -7.43 10.29
CA GLU A 199 0.63 -8.13 11.19
C GLU A 199 1.39 -9.15 12.05
N ILE A 200 2.27 -9.97 11.44
CA ILE A 200 3.14 -10.90 12.17
C ILE A 200 3.98 -10.14 13.22
N TYR A 201 4.50 -8.96 12.89
CA TYR A 201 5.25 -8.15 13.85
C TYR A 201 4.40 -7.60 14.98
N ALA A 202 3.19 -7.11 14.66
CA ALA A 202 2.27 -6.59 15.65
C ALA A 202 1.91 -7.65 16.70
N GLU A 203 1.75 -8.90 16.28
CA GLU A 203 1.40 -10.02 17.15
C GLU A 203 2.60 -10.68 17.85
N LYS A 204 3.72 -10.91 17.15
CA LYS A 204 4.84 -11.73 17.64
C LYS A 204 5.95 -10.91 18.32
N PHE A 205 6.15 -9.67 17.91
CA PHE A 205 7.32 -8.86 18.29
C PHE A 205 6.94 -7.56 19.00
N LYS A 206 5.78 -7.52 19.66
CA LYS A 206 5.30 -6.33 20.41
C LYS A 206 6.31 -5.82 21.46
N SER A 207 7.14 -6.72 22.01
CA SER A 207 8.16 -6.42 23.02
C SER A 207 9.47 -5.83 22.45
N PHE A 208 9.69 -5.90 21.13
CA PHE A 208 10.92 -5.43 20.52
C PHE A 208 10.87 -3.94 20.20
N SER A 209 12.04 -3.28 20.19
CA SER A 209 12.15 -1.87 19.81
C SER A 209 11.65 -1.64 18.38
N ILE A 210 11.12 -0.44 18.11
CA ILE A 210 10.60 -0.06 16.80
C ILE A 210 11.68 -0.22 15.72
N PHE A 211 12.92 0.15 16.05
CA PHE A 211 14.07 0.01 15.15
C PHE A 211 14.35 -1.44 14.77
N PHE A 212 14.34 -2.36 15.74
CA PHE A 212 14.58 -3.78 15.47
C PHE A 212 13.46 -4.39 14.61
N ARG A 213 12.21 -3.99 14.85
CA ARG A 213 11.07 -4.42 14.02
C ARG A 213 11.22 -3.97 12.56
N GLN A 214 11.72 -2.76 12.33
CA GLN A 214 11.98 -2.24 10.98
C GLN A 214 13.12 -3.00 10.29
N ILE A 215 14.21 -3.32 10.99
CA ILE A 215 15.29 -4.12 10.42
C ILE A 215 14.80 -5.48 9.95
N ILE A 216 14.05 -6.21 10.78
CA ILE A 216 13.55 -7.53 10.37
C ILE A 216 12.57 -7.37 9.19
N PHE A 217 11.70 -6.33 9.22
CA PHE A 217 10.77 -6.06 8.11
C PHE A 217 11.50 -5.94 6.78
N TYR A 218 12.50 -5.05 6.70
CA TYR A 218 13.26 -4.86 5.47
C TYR A 218 14.13 -6.06 5.12
N THR A 219 14.62 -6.81 6.11
CA THR A 219 15.37 -8.05 5.87
C THR A 219 14.49 -9.12 5.23
N SER A 220 13.25 -9.29 5.68
CA SER A 220 12.28 -10.18 5.04
C SER A 220 11.88 -9.68 3.65
N PHE A 221 11.87 -8.37 3.44
CA PHE A 221 11.55 -7.74 2.16
C PHE A 221 12.70 -7.77 1.14
N THR A 222 13.95 -8.00 1.57
CA THR A 222 15.11 -8.13 0.68
C THR A 222 14.86 -9.15 -0.42
N PHE A 223 14.18 -10.25 -0.12
CA PHE A 223 13.86 -11.30 -1.11
C PHE A 223 13.03 -10.78 -2.27
N CYS A 224 12.08 -9.90 -1.99
CA CYS A 224 11.22 -9.33 -3.00
C CYS A 224 11.92 -8.23 -3.82
N PHE A 225 12.90 -7.59 -3.21
CA PHE A 225 13.74 -6.57 -3.82
C PHE A 225 14.88 -7.13 -4.70
N LEU A 226 15.25 -8.41 -4.54
CA LEU A 226 16.24 -9.09 -5.39
C LEU A 226 15.87 -9.06 -6.88
N GLY A 227 14.57 -9.15 -7.20
CA GLY A 227 14.08 -9.06 -8.58
C GLY A 227 14.14 -7.66 -9.19
N LEU A 228 14.19 -6.64 -8.34
CA LEU A 228 14.27 -5.24 -8.73
C LEU A 228 15.73 -4.73 -8.79
N GLY A 229 16.72 -5.62 -8.55
CA GLY A 229 18.14 -5.28 -8.63
C GLY A 229 18.76 -4.78 -7.32
N PHE A 230 18.08 -4.92 -6.19
CA PHE A 230 18.58 -4.43 -4.90
C PHE A 230 19.11 -5.56 -4.02
N PRO A 231 20.41 -5.53 -3.69
CA PRO A 231 20.81 -6.11 -2.40
C PRO A 231 22.08 -5.45 -1.84
N GLN A 232 22.14 -4.12 -1.69
CA GLN A 232 23.16 -3.55 -0.80
C GLN A 232 22.56 -3.41 0.60
N ILE A 233 23.27 -3.85 1.63
CA ILE A 233 22.82 -3.69 3.02
C ILE A 233 22.60 -2.19 3.37
N SER A 234 23.32 -1.30 2.70
CA SER A 234 23.14 0.15 2.79
C SER A 234 21.74 0.63 2.41
N THR A 235 21.07 0.00 1.43
CA THR A 235 19.71 0.39 1.04
C THR A 235 18.69 0.03 2.12
N ILE A 236 18.90 -1.06 2.86
CA ILE A 236 18.05 -1.41 4.01
C ILE A 236 18.11 -0.31 5.07
N VAL A 237 19.32 0.15 5.42
CA VAL A 237 19.50 1.21 6.42
C VAL A 237 18.80 2.50 5.96
N ILE A 238 18.92 2.83 4.68
CA ILE A 238 18.31 4.04 4.14
C ILE A 238 16.80 3.94 4.06
N CYS A 239 16.25 2.81 3.62
CA CYS A 239 14.82 2.57 3.68
C CYS A 239 14.31 2.69 5.12
N VAL A 240 15.00 2.14 6.12
CA VAL A 240 14.60 2.28 7.54
C VAL A 240 14.57 3.75 7.98
N LEU A 241 15.57 4.55 7.60
CA LEU A 241 15.70 5.95 8.02
C LEU A 241 14.78 6.90 7.23
N VAL A 242 14.64 6.68 5.93
CA VAL A 242 13.97 7.59 4.99
C VAL A 242 12.49 7.28 4.85
N THR A 243 12.05 6.03 5.06
CA THR A 243 10.61 5.69 4.94
C THR A 243 9.72 6.49 5.89
N PRO A 244 10.05 6.69 7.18
CA PRO A 244 9.25 7.54 8.05
C PRO A 244 9.17 8.99 7.57
N LEU A 245 10.28 9.52 7.04
CA LEU A 245 10.35 10.86 6.45
C LEU A 245 9.46 10.95 5.20
N LEU A 246 9.51 9.96 4.32
CA LEU A 246 8.68 9.93 3.12
C LEU A 246 7.19 9.80 3.44
N GLU A 247 6.81 8.81 4.25
CA GLU A 247 5.41 8.49 4.50
C GLU A 247 4.72 9.51 5.42
N TYR A 248 5.37 9.97 6.50
CA TYR A 248 4.71 10.82 7.49
C TYR A 248 4.97 12.31 7.32
N ILE A 249 6.01 12.71 6.58
CA ILE A 249 6.33 14.12 6.36
C ILE A 249 6.12 14.47 4.89
N LEU A 250 6.83 13.82 3.96
CA LEU A 250 6.80 14.20 2.55
C LEU A 250 5.42 13.99 1.92
N PHE A 251 4.77 12.85 2.16
CA PHE A 251 3.48 12.55 1.55
C PHE A 251 2.33 13.46 2.02
N PRO A 252 2.10 13.68 3.33
CA PRO A 252 1.09 14.64 3.78
C PRO A 252 1.38 16.05 3.29
N PHE A 253 2.67 16.42 3.22
CA PHE A 253 3.07 17.73 2.71
C PHE A 253 2.87 17.85 1.19
N ALA A 254 3.05 16.77 0.43
CA ALA A 254 2.70 16.70 -0.99
C ALA A 254 1.19 16.91 -1.21
N LEU A 255 0.34 16.21 -0.44
CA LEU A 255 -1.11 16.41 -0.48
C LEU A 255 -1.48 17.86 -0.14
N LEU A 256 -0.86 18.43 0.89
CA LEU A 256 -1.09 19.81 1.29
C LEU A 256 -0.65 20.81 0.21
N THR A 257 0.43 20.52 -0.50
CA THR A 257 0.94 21.35 -1.61
C THR A 257 -0.02 21.37 -2.80
N VAL A 258 -0.69 20.25 -3.09
CA VAL A 258 -1.73 20.20 -4.13
C VAL A 258 -2.97 20.99 -3.72
N ILE A 259 -3.36 20.97 -2.43
CA ILE A 259 -4.49 21.75 -1.92
C ILE A 259 -4.14 23.25 -1.81
N PHE A 260 -2.92 23.56 -1.39
CA PHE A 260 -2.41 24.91 -1.15
C PHE A 260 -1.15 25.16 -1.97
N HIS A 261 -1.34 25.60 -3.21
CA HIS A 261 -0.25 25.91 -4.15
C HIS A 261 0.90 26.80 -3.59
N PRO A 262 0.68 27.78 -2.68
CA PRO A 262 1.78 28.58 -2.12
C PRO A 262 2.84 27.78 -1.33
N LEU A 263 2.56 26.52 -0.97
CA LEU A 263 3.53 25.65 -0.26
C LEU A 263 4.53 24.95 -1.19
N GLU A 264 4.33 25.04 -2.51
CA GLU A 264 5.22 24.45 -3.53
C GLU A 264 6.71 24.74 -3.33
N PRO A 265 7.18 25.98 -3.10
CA PRO A 265 8.61 26.25 -2.97
C PRO A 265 9.23 25.54 -1.77
N LEU A 266 8.48 25.39 -0.68
CA LEU A 266 8.93 24.66 0.50
C LEU A 266 9.00 23.15 0.21
N PHE A 267 8.06 22.61 -0.55
CA PHE A 267 8.08 21.21 -0.99
C PHE A 267 9.27 20.94 -1.92
N SER A 268 9.50 21.81 -2.89
CA SER A 268 10.65 21.74 -3.80
C SER A 268 11.98 21.80 -3.04
N TYR A 269 12.11 22.65 -2.02
CA TYR A 269 13.30 22.70 -1.19
C TYR A 269 13.56 21.38 -0.45
N LEU A 270 12.52 20.80 0.18
CA LEU A 270 12.63 19.50 0.85
C LEU A 270 13.02 18.39 -0.11
N LEU A 271 12.43 18.37 -1.30
CA LEU A 271 12.72 17.39 -2.34
C LEU A 271 14.15 17.50 -2.85
N ILE A 272 14.63 18.71 -3.13
CA ILE A 272 16.02 18.96 -3.56
C ILE A 272 16.99 18.51 -2.47
N SER A 273 16.69 18.82 -1.20
CA SER A 273 17.53 18.39 -0.07
C SER A 273 17.60 16.87 0.01
N LEU A 274 16.45 16.18 -0.10
CA LEU A 274 16.40 14.72 -0.10
C LEU A 274 17.22 14.14 -1.26
N ASN A 275 17.02 14.64 -2.48
CA ASN A 275 17.71 14.14 -3.67
C ASN A 275 19.22 14.36 -3.59
N LYS A 276 19.68 15.51 -3.07
CA LYS A 276 21.09 15.76 -2.80
C LYS A 276 21.66 14.78 -1.78
N SER A 277 20.94 14.53 -0.69
CA SER A 277 21.36 13.54 0.31
C SER A 277 21.43 12.14 -0.29
N LEU A 278 20.45 11.71 -1.07
CA LEU A 278 20.44 10.39 -1.70
C LEU A 278 21.55 10.24 -2.75
N ALA A 279 21.79 11.28 -3.56
CA ALA A 279 22.85 11.28 -4.56
C ALA A 279 24.26 11.21 -3.94
N ALA A 280 24.46 11.82 -2.76
CA ALA A 280 25.74 11.80 -2.05
C ALA A 280 26.19 10.40 -1.59
N PHE A 281 25.27 9.44 -1.49
CA PHE A 281 25.60 8.07 -1.10
C PHE A 281 26.01 7.15 -2.27
N GLU A 282 26.02 7.65 -3.52
CA GLU A 282 26.50 6.94 -4.73
C GLU A 282 26.02 5.47 -4.85
N PHE A 283 24.69 5.25 -4.85
CA PHE A 283 24.15 3.90 -5.03
C PHE A 283 24.40 3.36 -6.43
N PHE A 284 25.15 2.27 -6.51
CA PHE A 284 25.29 1.51 -7.74
C PHE A 284 24.05 0.64 -7.96
N SER A 285 23.32 0.94 -9.04
CA SER A 285 22.26 0.07 -9.56
C SER A 285 22.91 -1.23 -10.06
N ARG A 286 22.70 -2.34 -9.37
CA ARG A 286 23.15 -3.65 -9.88
C ARG A 286 22.06 -4.23 -10.79
N PRO A 287 22.44 -4.88 -11.90
CA PRO A 287 21.46 -5.58 -12.73
C PRO A 287 20.75 -6.65 -11.89
N SER A 288 19.45 -6.80 -12.09
CA SER A 288 18.64 -7.82 -11.40
C SER A 288 19.27 -9.20 -11.57
N TYR A 289 19.47 -9.88 -10.44
CA TYR A 289 20.05 -11.22 -10.41
C TYR A 289 19.04 -12.33 -10.75
N LEU A 290 17.74 -12.00 -10.70
CA LEU A 290 16.64 -12.92 -10.92
C LEU A 290 15.66 -12.36 -11.94
N GLU A 291 15.11 -13.24 -12.76
CA GLU A 291 13.99 -12.91 -13.63
C GLU A 291 12.76 -12.50 -12.80
N ILE A 292 11.97 -11.56 -13.35
CA ILE A 292 10.74 -11.05 -12.72
C ILE A 292 9.74 -12.18 -12.42
N SER A 293 9.68 -13.20 -13.28
CA SER A 293 8.86 -14.41 -13.13
C SER A 293 9.22 -15.19 -11.86
N THR A 294 10.51 -15.44 -11.64
CA THR A 294 11.04 -16.14 -10.46
C THR A 294 10.75 -15.38 -9.17
N VAL A 295 10.88 -14.06 -9.20
CA VAL A 295 10.62 -13.20 -8.04
C VAL A 295 9.12 -13.17 -7.72
N SER A 296 8.27 -13.10 -8.75
CA SER A 296 6.83 -13.21 -8.60
C SER A 296 6.42 -14.52 -7.92
N PHE A 297 7.00 -15.65 -8.35
CA PHE A 297 6.75 -16.96 -7.73
C PHE A 297 7.21 -17.01 -6.26
N LEU A 298 8.41 -16.51 -5.96
CA LEU A 298 8.95 -16.46 -4.60
C LEU A 298 8.05 -15.62 -3.67
N ASN A 299 7.57 -14.47 -4.15
CA ASN A 299 6.65 -13.62 -3.39
C ASN A 299 5.34 -14.34 -3.07
N TRP A 300 4.76 -15.07 -4.04
CA TRP A 300 3.57 -15.88 -3.78
C TRP A 300 3.83 -16.93 -2.72
N ALA A 301 4.92 -17.69 -2.84
CA ALA A 301 5.30 -18.69 -1.84
C ALA A 301 5.43 -18.08 -0.43
N LEU A 302 6.03 -16.89 -0.32
CA LEU A 302 6.11 -16.16 0.95
C LEU A 302 4.75 -15.69 1.47
N ILE A 303 3.87 -15.18 0.61
CA ILE A 303 2.50 -14.78 0.98
C ILE A 303 1.73 -15.99 1.55
N PHE A 304 1.81 -17.14 0.87
CA PHE A 304 1.17 -18.38 1.34
C PHE A 304 1.76 -18.84 2.66
N LEU A 305 3.09 -18.82 2.81
CA LEU A 305 3.76 -19.19 4.05
C LEU A 305 3.36 -18.27 5.21
N CYS A 306 3.28 -16.96 4.99
CA CYS A 306 2.84 -16.00 6.01
C CYS A 306 1.39 -16.26 6.46
N HIS A 307 0.47 -16.51 5.51
CA HIS A 307 -0.90 -16.88 5.84
C HIS A 307 -0.96 -18.21 6.60
N PHE A 308 -0.18 -19.20 6.21
CA PHE A 308 -0.10 -20.48 6.89
C PHE A 308 0.37 -20.31 8.35
N ILE A 309 1.43 -19.53 8.57
CA ILE A 309 1.96 -19.22 9.91
C ILE A 309 0.90 -18.51 10.78
N LEU A 310 0.12 -17.60 10.21
CA LEU A 310 -0.92 -16.87 10.92
C LEU A 310 -2.16 -17.74 11.19
N PHE A 311 -2.55 -18.61 10.26
CA PHE A 311 -3.76 -19.44 10.35
C PHE A 311 -3.62 -20.57 11.37
N PHE A 312 -2.49 -21.28 11.37
CA PHE A 312 -2.27 -22.41 12.31
C PHE A 312 -1.91 -21.97 13.73
N ARG A 313 -1.86 -20.66 13.97
CA ARG A 313 -1.57 -20.13 15.29
C ARG A 313 -2.86 -20.05 16.11
N LYS A 314 -2.93 -20.81 17.21
CA LYS A 314 -3.97 -20.61 18.23
C LYS A 314 -3.90 -19.18 18.77
N PRO A 315 -5.04 -18.47 18.93
CA PRO A 315 -5.04 -17.20 19.64
C PRO A 315 -4.47 -17.45 21.03
N ARG A 316 -3.43 -16.70 21.42
CA ARG A 316 -2.98 -16.70 22.81
C ARG A 316 -4.08 -15.98 23.61
N SER A 317 -4.80 -16.77 24.41
CA SER A 317 -5.65 -16.30 25.50
C SER A 317 -4.82 -15.50 26.49
#